data_AF-A0A924JT30-F1
#
_entry.id   AF-A0A924JT30-F1
#
_cell.length_a   1.000
_cell.length_b   1.000
_cell.length_c   1.000
_cell.angle_alpha   90.00
_cell.angle_beta   90.00
_cell.angle_gamma   90.00
#
_symmetry.space_group_name_H-M   'P 1'
#
loop_
_entity.id
_entity.type
_entity.pdbx_description
1 polymer ?
#
loop_
_entity_poly.entity_id
_entity_poly.type
_entity_poly.pdbx_seq_one_letter_code
_entity_poly.pdbx_strand_id
1 'polypeptide(L)'
;MAPLTRDSAAMRALATETRDCGARLASAVGTTWVSSAAANYSQSLVDRSRDFTLAAQALDEAADALDAHIRSVEELKQAIVTAEAWVSDRWHDATRLVGNAVETVESGASAVFHFFGQAVPDHLVYQAHDIVRTIPALPASGSKDWLDALDTFRWRGW
;
A
#
# COMPACT_ATOMS: atom_id res chain seq x y z
N MET A 1 -5.19 -1.17 -11.27
CA MET A 1 -6.39 -0.94 -10.44
C MET A 1 -7.64 -1.46 -11.14
N ALA A 2 -8.15 -0.79 -12.18
CA ALA A 2 -9.34 -1.25 -12.93
C ALA A 2 -9.37 -2.74 -13.36
N PRO A 3 -8.26 -3.38 -13.81
CA PRO A 3 -8.29 -4.81 -14.12
C PRO A 3 -8.50 -5.69 -12.88
N LEU A 4 -7.81 -5.44 -11.77
CA LEU A 4 -7.93 -6.27 -10.56
C LEU A 4 -9.30 -6.13 -9.88
N THR A 5 -9.89 -4.93 -9.91
CA THR A 5 -11.27 -4.73 -9.43
C THR A 5 -12.30 -5.45 -10.32
N ARG A 6 -12.04 -5.52 -11.63
CA ARG A 6 -12.85 -6.32 -12.55
C ARG A 6 -12.69 -7.81 -12.25
N ASP A 7 -11.48 -8.25 -11.93
CA ASP A 7 -11.19 -9.64 -11.60
C ASP A 7 -11.87 -10.07 -10.30
N SER A 8 -11.85 -9.25 -9.24
CA SER A 8 -12.57 -9.56 -7.99
C SER A 8 -14.09 -9.65 -8.20
N ALA A 9 -14.67 -8.74 -9.00
CA ALA A 9 -16.07 -8.81 -9.38
C ALA A 9 -16.41 -10.07 -10.20
N ALA A 10 -15.54 -10.46 -11.12
CA ALA A 10 -15.70 -11.69 -11.90
C ALA A 10 -15.63 -12.95 -11.01
N MET A 11 -14.75 -12.97 -10.00
CA MET A 11 -14.67 -14.07 -9.04
C MET A 11 -15.95 -14.21 -8.21
N ARG A 12 -16.57 -13.11 -7.78
CA ARG A 12 -17.87 -13.13 -7.07
C ARG A 12 -19.01 -13.62 -7.95
N ALA A 13 -19.01 -13.24 -9.23
CA ALA A 13 -19.97 -13.76 -10.20
C ALA A 13 -19.81 -15.28 -10.36
N LEU A 14 -18.57 -15.76 -10.53
CA LEU A 14 -18.27 -17.19 -10.61
C LEU A 14 -18.64 -17.94 -9.33
N ALA A 15 -18.42 -17.37 -8.15
CA ALA A 15 -18.85 -17.94 -6.88
C ALA A 15 -20.37 -18.14 -6.85
N THR A 16 -21.11 -17.16 -7.34
CA THR A 16 -22.58 -17.21 -7.42
C THR A 16 -23.06 -18.30 -8.37
N GLU A 17 -22.50 -18.36 -9.59
CA GLU A 17 -22.80 -19.44 -10.54
C GLU A 17 -22.47 -20.83 -9.98
N THR A 18 -21.38 -20.93 -9.20
CA THR A 18 -20.94 -22.16 -8.54
C THR A 18 -21.94 -22.61 -7.47
N ARG A 19 -22.44 -21.68 -6.64
CA ARG A 19 -23.52 -21.98 -5.66
C ARG A 19 -24.81 -22.42 -6.37
N ASP A 20 -25.19 -21.73 -7.44
CA ASP A 20 -26.39 -22.07 -8.22
C ASP A 20 -26.28 -23.45 -8.89
N CYS A 21 -25.07 -23.86 -9.31
CA CYS A 21 -24.81 -25.20 -9.80
C CYS A 21 -24.98 -26.25 -8.69
N GLY A 22 -24.39 -26.03 -7.52
CA GLY A 22 -24.53 -26.91 -6.36
C GLY A 22 -25.98 -27.06 -5.91
N ALA A 23 -26.73 -25.95 -5.82
CA ALA A 23 -28.14 -25.95 -5.46
C ALA A 23 -29.01 -26.74 -6.45
N ARG A 24 -28.76 -26.59 -7.76
CA ARG A 24 -29.42 -27.39 -8.79
C ARG A 24 -29.12 -28.88 -8.62
N LEU A 25 -27.88 -29.24 -8.33
CA LEU A 25 -27.47 -30.63 -8.13
C LEU A 25 -28.16 -31.25 -6.89
N ALA A 26 -28.21 -30.51 -5.78
CA ALA A 26 -28.92 -30.94 -4.57
C ALA A 26 -30.43 -31.13 -4.81
N SER A 27 -31.05 -30.22 -5.59
CA SER A 27 -32.47 -30.33 -5.93
C SER A 27 -32.80 -31.50 -6.88
N ALA A 28 -31.81 -32.00 -7.61
CA ALA A 28 -31.96 -33.09 -8.57
C ALA A 28 -31.96 -34.49 -7.92
N VAL A 29 -31.76 -34.59 -6.61
CA VAL A 29 -31.82 -35.84 -5.85
C VAL A 29 -33.27 -36.35 -5.86
N GLY A 30 -33.56 -37.27 -6.77
CA GLY A 30 -34.89 -37.85 -6.95
C GLY A 30 -35.22 -38.95 -5.94
N THR A 31 -36.48 -39.05 -5.56
CA THR A 31 -36.99 -40.03 -4.58
C THR A 31 -37.65 -41.26 -5.20
N THR A 32 -37.77 -41.31 -6.53
CA THR A 32 -38.58 -42.30 -7.25
C THR A 32 -37.81 -43.58 -7.60
N TRP A 33 -36.48 -43.52 -7.76
CA TRP A 33 -35.65 -44.70 -8.00
C TRP A 33 -35.12 -45.24 -6.68
N VAL A 34 -35.62 -46.41 -6.24
CA VAL A 34 -35.24 -47.02 -4.96
C VAL A 34 -34.40 -48.26 -5.20
N SER A 35 -33.08 -48.13 -5.10
CA SER A 35 -32.11 -49.22 -5.17
C SER A 35 -30.81 -48.84 -4.44
N SER A 36 -29.91 -49.80 -4.19
CA SER A 36 -28.57 -49.50 -3.66
C SER A 36 -27.74 -48.61 -4.58
N ALA A 37 -27.87 -48.79 -5.91
CA ALA A 37 -27.26 -47.92 -6.91
C ALA A 37 -27.83 -46.49 -6.84
N ALA A 38 -29.15 -46.35 -6.64
CA ALA A 38 -29.78 -45.05 -6.44
C ALA A 38 -29.28 -44.36 -5.17
N ALA A 39 -29.13 -45.09 -4.06
CA ALA A 39 -28.60 -44.55 -2.81
C ALA A 39 -27.16 -44.03 -2.97
N ASN A 40 -26.29 -44.81 -3.64
CA ASN A 40 -24.91 -44.39 -3.92
C ASN A 40 -24.86 -43.16 -4.82
N TYR A 41 -25.71 -43.12 -5.86
CA TYR A 41 -25.80 -41.97 -6.75
C TYR A 41 -26.28 -40.72 -6.01
N SER A 42 -27.34 -40.81 -5.21
CA SER A 42 -27.83 -39.72 -4.37
C SER A 42 -26.76 -39.20 -3.41
N GLN A 43 -25.99 -40.09 -2.77
CA GLN A 43 -24.88 -39.68 -1.92
C GLN A 43 -23.81 -38.92 -2.72
N SER A 44 -23.46 -39.41 -3.93
CA SER A 44 -22.48 -38.71 -4.78
C SER A 44 -22.93 -37.31 -5.20
N LEU A 45 -24.24 -37.10 -5.41
CA LEU A 45 -24.79 -35.77 -5.69
C LEU A 45 -24.73 -34.85 -4.47
N VAL A 46 -25.00 -35.38 -3.27
CA VAL A 46 -24.86 -34.63 -2.01
C VAL A 46 -23.40 -34.20 -1.79
N ASP A 47 -22.46 -35.14 -1.93
CA ASP A 47 -21.03 -34.85 -1.77
C ASP A 47 -20.56 -33.81 -2.79
N ARG A 48 -20.99 -33.96 -4.06
CA ARG A 48 -20.62 -33.02 -5.11
C ARG A 48 -21.25 -31.65 -4.92
N SER A 49 -22.50 -31.57 -4.44
CA SER A 49 -23.13 -30.29 -4.07
C SER A 49 -22.35 -29.59 -2.96
N ARG A 50 -21.83 -30.35 -1.99
CA ARG A 50 -20.98 -29.80 -0.92
C ARG A 50 -19.66 -29.27 -1.49
N ASP A 51 -19.04 -29.98 -2.42
CA ASP A 51 -17.83 -29.48 -3.11
C ASP A 51 -18.08 -28.14 -3.80
N PHE A 52 -19.23 -27.98 -4.49
CA PHE A 52 -19.61 -26.72 -5.12
C PHE A 52 -19.76 -25.58 -4.11
N THR A 53 -20.40 -25.84 -2.96
CA THR A 53 -20.53 -24.84 -1.89
C THR A 53 -19.16 -24.41 -1.36
N LEU A 54 -18.25 -25.36 -1.11
CA LEU A 54 -16.90 -25.06 -0.65
C LEU A 54 -16.08 -24.28 -1.69
N ALA A 55 -16.20 -24.66 -2.97
CA ALA A 55 -15.53 -23.96 -4.06
C ALA A 55 -16.03 -22.51 -4.20
N ALA A 56 -17.34 -22.28 -4.07
CA ALA A 56 -17.90 -20.94 -4.10
C ALA A 56 -17.39 -20.07 -2.94
N GLN A 57 -17.32 -20.64 -1.73
CA GLN A 57 -16.75 -19.93 -0.59
C GLN A 57 -15.29 -19.53 -0.83
N ALA A 58 -14.48 -20.44 -1.37
CA ALA A 58 -13.07 -20.14 -1.69
C ALA A 58 -12.93 -19.01 -2.73
N LEU A 59 -13.86 -18.92 -3.69
CA LEU A 59 -13.90 -17.84 -4.68
C LEU A 59 -14.25 -16.48 -4.03
N ASP A 60 -15.20 -16.46 -3.10
CA ASP A 60 -15.55 -15.25 -2.34
C ASP A 60 -14.36 -14.78 -1.47
N GLU A 61 -13.71 -15.71 -0.75
CA GLU A 61 -12.52 -15.41 0.05
C GLU A 61 -11.36 -14.86 -0.79
N ALA A 62 -11.14 -15.41 -1.99
CA ALA A 62 -10.14 -14.91 -2.91
C ALA A 62 -10.46 -13.50 -3.44
N ALA A 63 -11.74 -13.22 -3.74
CA ALA A 63 -12.18 -11.89 -4.15
C ALA A 63 -11.97 -10.85 -3.04
N ASP A 64 -12.26 -11.21 -1.79
CA ASP A 64 -12.05 -10.34 -0.63
C ASP A 64 -10.55 -10.08 -0.38
N ALA A 65 -9.71 -11.11 -0.52
CA ALA A 65 -8.25 -10.96 -0.44
C ALA A 65 -7.70 -10.03 -1.52
N LEU A 66 -8.24 -10.11 -2.75
CA LEU A 66 -7.85 -9.23 -3.85
C LEU A 66 -8.25 -7.78 -3.58
N ASP A 67 -9.47 -7.54 -3.08
CA ASP A 67 -9.91 -6.19 -2.70
C ASP A 67 -9.11 -5.60 -1.53
N ALA A 68 -8.70 -6.44 -0.58
CA ALA A 68 -7.80 -6.04 0.51
C ALA A 68 -6.41 -5.66 -0.02
N HIS A 69 -5.86 -6.43 -0.95
CA HIS A 69 -4.58 -6.12 -1.58
C HIS A 69 -4.64 -4.83 -2.41
N ILE A 70 -5.73 -4.62 -3.15
CA ILE A 70 -5.96 -3.38 -3.90
C ILE A 70 -5.90 -2.16 -2.96
N ARG A 71 -6.59 -2.22 -1.81
CA ARG A 71 -6.56 -1.14 -0.82
C ARG A 71 -5.16 -0.90 -0.27
N SER A 72 -4.43 -1.96 0.12
CA SER A 72 -3.09 -1.79 0.70
C SER A 72 -2.10 -1.19 -0.30
N VAL A 73 -2.22 -1.52 -1.60
CA VAL A 73 -1.42 -0.90 -2.65
C VAL A 73 -1.72 0.59 -2.81
N GLU A 74 -3.00 0.99 -2.77
CA GLU A 74 -3.36 2.41 -2.84
C GLU A 74 -2.93 3.19 -1.58
N GLU A 75 -3.06 2.60 -0.40
CA GLU A 75 -2.54 3.17 0.84
C GLU A 75 -1.02 3.38 0.76
N LEU A 76 -0.28 2.40 0.23
CA LEU A 76 1.16 2.51 0.04
C LEU A 76 1.53 3.63 -0.96
N LYS A 77 0.81 3.72 -2.09
CA LYS A 77 1.03 4.80 -3.06
C LYS A 77 0.77 6.16 -2.45
N GLN A 78 -0.30 6.29 -1.68
CA GLN A 78 -0.61 7.54 -0.99
C GLN A 78 0.46 7.90 0.04
N ALA A 79 0.97 6.92 0.78
CA ALA A 79 2.08 7.12 1.71
C ALA A 79 3.35 7.60 0.99
N ILE A 80 3.67 7.03 -0.17
CA ILE A 80 4.80 7.47 -1.01
C ILE A 80 4.60 8.92 -1.46
N VAL A 81 3.42 9.28 -1.98
CA VAL A 81 3.13 10.66 -2.41
C VAL A 81 3.25 11.65 -1.25
N THR A 82 2.75 11.29 -0.07
CA THR A 82 2.87 12.12 1.13
C THR A 82 4.33 12.26 1.57
N ALA A 83 5.12 11.18 1.52
CA ALA A 83 6.55 11.22 1.83
C ALA A 83 7.33 12.06 0.81
N GLU A 84 7.02 11.93 -0.48
CA GLU A 84 7.63 12.69 -1.57
C GLU A 84 7.46 14.19 -1.36
N ALA A 85 6.23 14.66 -1.08
CA ALA A 85 5.98 16.07 -0.79
C ALA A 85 6.76 16.54 0.45
N TRP A 86 6.66 15.81 1.56
CA TRP A 86 7.25 16.22 2.83
C TRP A 86 8.78 16.26 2.82
N VAL A 87 9.41 15.23 2.23
CA VAL A 87 10.87 15.12 2.13
C VAL A 87 11.40 16.15 1.14
N SER A 88 10.70 16.34 0.01
CA SER A 88 11.09 17.35 -0.97
C SER A 88 11.10 18.74 -0.36
N ASP A 89 10.06 19.16 0.36
CA ASP A 89 10.00 20.49 0.97
C ASP A 89 11.18 20.74 1.91
N ARG A 90 11.43 19.82 2.85
CA ARG A 90 12.55 19.93 3.80
C ARG A 90 13.91 19.91 3.13
N TRP A 91 14.09 19.06 2.12
CA TRP A 91 15.34 19.00 1.40
C TRP A 91 15.60 20.27 0.59
N HIS A 92 14.57 20.85 -0.04
CA HIS A 92 14.69 22.14 -0.73
C HIS A 92 14.95 23.29 0.24
N ASP A 93 14.34 23.29 1.43
CA ASP A 93 14.63 24.27 2.49
C ASP A 93 16.09 24.15 2.95
N ALA A 94 16.56 22.94 3.22
CA ALA A 94 17.94 22.68 3.62
C ALA A 94 18.94 23.11 2.52
N THR A 95 18.67 22.77 1.26
CA THR A 95 19.52 23.15 0.12
C THR A 95 19.54 24.66 -0.07
N ARG A 96 18.39 25.35 0.08
CA ARG A 96 18.33 26.82 0.03
C ARG A 96 19.11 27.45 1.16
N LEU A 97 18.98 26.95 2.39
CA LEU A 97 19.71 27.48 3.54
C LEU A 97 21.23 27.31 3.33
N VAL A 98 21.68 26.09 2.99
CA VAL A 98 23.10 25.82 2.73
C VAL A 98 23.65 26.67 1.58
N GLY A 99 22.89 26.84 0.50
CA GLY A 99 23.34 27.57 -0.68
C GLY A 99 23.38 29.09 -0.52
N ASN A 100 22.64 29.66 0.45
CA ASN A 100 22.51 31.12 0.60
C ASN A 100 22.86 31.64 2.00
N ALA A 101 23.20 30.77 2.95
CA ALA A 101 23.69 31.20 4.26
C ALA A 101 25.07 31.85 4.11
N VAL A 102 25.23 33.04 4.65
CA VAL A 102 26.50 33.77 4.70
C VAL A 102 26.96 33.84 6.15
N GLU A 103 28.17 33.36 6.40
CA GLU A 103 28.82 33.51 7.70
C GLU A 103 29.43 34.91 7.81
N THR A 104 29.04 35.65 8.85
CA THR A 104 29.62 36.97 9.14
C THR A 104 30.22 36.96 10.54
N VAL A 105 31.42 37.52 10.68
CA VAL A 105 32.06 37.71 11.99
C VAL A 105 31.62 39.04 12.57
N GLU A 106 30.84 39.00 13.65
CA GLU A 106 30.45 40.22 14.36
C GLU A 106 31.55 40.66 15.35
N SER A 107 31.62 41.97 15.62
CA SER A 107 32.59 42.58 16.53
C SER A 107 32.49 41.96 17.93
N GLY A 108 33.35 40.98 18.20
CA GLY A 108 33.28 40.15 19.41
C GLY A 108 33.69 38.68 19.22
N ALA A 109 34.02 38.26 17.99
CA ALA A 109 34.51 36.92 17.62
C ALA A 109 33.48 35.77 17.58
N SER A 110 32.18 36.08 17.59
CA SER A 110 31.15 35.09 17.25
C SER A 110 30.84 35.14 15.76
N ALA A 111 30.91 33.99 15.10
CA ALA A 111 30.31 33.82 13.79
C ALA A 111 28.78 33.84 13.95
N VAL A 112 28.09 34.52 13.04
CA VAL A 112 26.62 34.51 12.94
C VAL A 112 26.27 34.20 11.49
N PHE A 113 25.46 33.17 11.28
CA PHE A 113 24.94 32.86 9.95
C PHE A 113 23.76 33.77 9.62
N HIS A 114 23.74 34.31 8.40
CA HIS A 114 22.65 35.11 7.87
C HIS A 114 22.03 34.44 6.65
N PHE A 115 20.70 34.38 6.61
CA PHE A 115 19.91 33.93 5.46
C PHE A 115 18.89 35.01 5.10
N PHE A 116 18.92 35.52 3.87
CA PHE A 116 18.13 36.69 3.44
C PHE A 116 18.18 37.87 4.42
N GLY A 117 19.36 38.14 4.99
CA GLY A 117 19.58 39.26 5.92
C GLY A 117 19.01 39.06 7.34
N GLN A 118 18.52 37.86 7.66
CA GLN A 118 18.11 37.47 9.00
C GLN A 118 19.13 36.52 9.63
N ALA A 119 19.44 36.72 10.91
CA ALA A 119 20.29 35.80 11.66
C ALA A 119 19.59 34.43 11.78
N VAL A 120 20.32 33.36 11.45
CA VAL A 120 19.87 31.97 11.56
C VAL A 120 20.73 31.25 12.59
N PRO A 121 20.13 30.51 13.53
CA PRO A 121 20.88 29.70 14.47
C PRO A 121 21.80 28.66 13.80
N ASP A 122 23.03 28.54 14.29
CA ASP A 122 24.04 27.61 13.77
C ASP A 122 23.52 26.16 13.67
N HIS A 123 22.75 25.71 14.66
CA HIS A 123 22.22 24.35 14.67
C HIS A 123 21.32 24.04 13.46
N LEU A 124 20.57 25.04 12.94
CA LEU A 124 19.76 24.87 11.74
C LEU A 124 20.62 24.77 10.48
N VAL A 125 21.72 25.53 10.43
CA VAL A 125 22.68 25.48 9.31
C VAL A 125 23.41 24.14 9.29
N TYR A 126 23.87 23.66 10.45
CA TYR A 126 24.49 22.34 10.59
C TYR A 126 23.49 21.21 10.28
N GLN A 127 22.25 21.32 10.74
CA GLN A 127 21.20 20.35 10.40
C GLN A 127 20.93 20.34 8.89
N ALA A 128 20.83 21.49 8.25
CA ALA A 128 20.64 21.60 6.80
C ALA A 128 21.81 20.98 6.02
N HIS A 129 23.05 21.22 6.46
CA HIS A 129 24.22 20.54 5.91
C HIS A 129 24.15 19.02 6.06
N ASP A 130 23.74 18.52 7.23
CA ASP A 130 23.65 17.07 7.46
C ASP A 130 22.52 16.43 6.65
N ILE A 131 21.40 17.12 6.44
CA ILE A 131 20.31 16.70 5.54
C ILE A 131 20.84 16.56 4.12
N VAL A 132 21.45 17.60 3.55
CA VAL A 132 21.96 17.60 2.17
C VAL A 132 23.06 16.56 1.98
N ARG A 133 23.91 16.35 3.01
CA ARG A 133 24.95 15.31 2.97
C ARG A 133 24.37 13.90 3.01
N THR A 134 23.32 13.69 3.80
CA THR A 134 22.72 12.37 4.01
C THR A 134 21.84 11.96 2.83
N ILE A 135 21.12 12.93 2.24
CA ILE A 135 20.28 12.73 1.06
C ILE A 135 20.84 13.61 -0.05
N PRO A 136 21.85 13.14 -0.79
CA PRO A 136 22.54 13.96 -1.79
C PRO A 136 21.68 14.23 -3.03
N ALA A 137 20.70 13.37 -3.30
CA ALA A 137 19.73 13.53 -4.38
C ALA A 137 18.38 12.96 -3.93
N LEU A 138 17.30 13.60 -4.40
CA LEU A 138 15.95 13.12 -4.15
C LEU A 138 15.69 11.80 -4.89
N PRO A 139 14.96 10.85 -4.29
CA PRO A 139 14.56 9.62 -4.98
C PRO A 139 13.73 9.86 -6.23
N ALA A 140 13.63 8.85 -7.10
CA ALA A 140 12.73 8.91 -8.24
C ALA A 140 11.27 8.97 -7.78
N SER A 141 10.43 9.76 -8.46
CA SER A 141 9.01 9.90 -8.13
C SER A 141 8.30 8.55 -8.10
N GLY A 142 7.48 8.34 -7.07
CA GLY A 142 6.77 7.08 -6.84
C GLY A 142 7.64 5.91 -6.33
N SER A 143 8.94 6.10 -6.07
CA SER A 143 9.78 5.06 -5.47
C SER A 143 9.43 4.81 -4.00
N LYS A 144 9.63 3.58 -3.54
CA LYS A 144 9.55 3.24 -2.11
C LYS A 144 10.61 3.97 -1.27
N ASP A 145 11.74 4.34 -1.89
CA ASP A 145 12.86 5.01 -1.22
C ASP A 145 12.45 6.35 -0.57
N TRP A 146 11.33 6.95 -0.99
CA TRP A 146 10.75 8.12 -0.31
C TRP A 146 10.35 7.82 1.14
N LEU A 147 9.86 6.61 1.41
CA LEU A 147 9.53 6.17 2.78
C LEU A 147 10.80 5.98 3.60
N ASP A 148 11.84 5.39 3.02
CA ASP A 148 13.13 5.20 3.69
C ASP A 148 13.82 6.55 3.99
N ALA A 149 13.68 7.52 3.08
CA ALA A 149 14.13 8.89 3.30
C ALA A 149 13.35 9.55 4.45
N LEU A 150 12.02 9.46 4.44
CA LEU A 150 11.17 9.98 5.52
C LEU A 150 11.52 9.37 6.88
N ASP A 151 11.75 8.06 6.93
CA ASP A 151 12.15 7.36 8.15
C ASP A 151 13.55 7.78 8.60
N THR A 152 14.47 8.08 7.68
CA THR A 152 15.78 8.67 8.01
C THR A 152 15.63 10.03 8.69
N PHE A 153 14.78 10.91 8.17
CA PHE A 153 14.48 12.20 8.81
C PHE A 153 13.92 12.01 10.22
N ARG A 154 12.93 11.12 10.38
CA ARG A 154 12.30 10.83 11.68
C ARG A 154 13.29 10.27 12.69
N TRP A 155 14.12 9.33 12.27
CA TRP A 155 15.11 8.69 13.14
C TRP A 155 16.19 9.66 13.61
N ARG A 156 16.59 10.61 12.77
CA ARG A 156 17.56 11.66 13.11
C ARG A 156 16.95 12.85 13.86
N GLY A 157 15.63 12.92 13.99
CA GLY A 157 14.93 14.00 14.70
C GLY A 157 14.90 15.32 13.94
N TRP A 158 14.81 15.26 12.61
CA TRP A 158 14.73 16.44 11.73
C TRP A 158 13.30 16.86 11.35
#